data_AF-A0A836S9Y1-F1
#
_entry.id   AF-A0A836S9Y1-F1
#
_cell.length_a   1.000
_cell.length_b   1.000
_cell.length_c   1.000
_cell.angle_alpha   90.00
_cell.angle_beta   90.00
_cell.angle_gamma   90.00
#
_symmetry.space_group_name_H-M   'P 1'
#
loop_
_entity.id
_entity.type
_entity.pdbx_description
1 polymer ?
#
loop_
_entity_poly.entity_id
_entity_poly.type
_entity_poly.pdbx_seq_one_letter_code
_entity_poly.pdbx_strand_id
1 'polypeptide(L)'
;MTEFNIMKETIKQRKKEIVVYIQELYKKAGIKSKNVVSALPSIAIFSSVISVPLLKNKAEFEQAIYIQSKKFVPMEISEVILDWKILKKDQQKNKAEVLVIASPKNLIYD
;
A
#
# COMPACT_ATOMS: atom_id res chain seq x y z
N MET A 1 4.58 -20.17 24.28
CA MET A 1 4.40 -20.76 22.92
C MET A 1 2.94 -21.03 22.58
N THR A 2 2.05 -21.32 23.54
CA THR A 2 0.62 -21.63 23.31
C THR A 2 -0.21 -20.43 22.84
N GLU A 3 0.00 -19.23 23.39
CA GLU A 3 -0.79 -18.02 23.07
C GLU A 3 -0.63 -17.55 21.62
N PHE A 4 0.60 -17.63 21.07
CA PHE A 4 0.87 -17.23 19.70
C PHE A 4 0.16 -18.12 18.67
N ASN A 5 0.03 -19.41 18.95
CA ASN A 5 -0.71 -20.34 18.10
C ASN A 5 -2.23 -20.11 18.16
N ILE A 6 -2.76 -19.78 19.35
CA ILE A 6 -4.18 -19.44 19.52
C ILE A 6 -4.54 -18.19 18.70
N MET A 7 -3.66 -17.18 18.69
CA MET A 7 -3.88 -15.96 17.92
C MET A 7 -3.90 -16.23 16.40
N LYS A 8 -2.96 -17.04 15.89
CA LYS A 8 -2.94 -17.41 14.45
C LYS A 8 -4.19 -18.18 14.03
N GLU A 9 -4.63 -19.13 14.84
CA GLU A 9 -5.82 -19.92 14.54
C GLU A 9 -7.10 -19.04 14.54
N THR A 10 -7.17 -18.08 15.45
CA THR A 10 -8.27 -17.10 15.50
C THR A 10 -8.32 -16.22 14.24
N ILE A 11 -7.17 -15.74 13.76
CA ILE A 11 -7.09 -14.94 12.52
C ILE A 11 -7.55 -15.77 11.31
N LYS A 12 -7.09 -17.02 11.21
CA LYS A 12 -7.49 -17.94 10.14
C LYS A 12 -8.99 -18.20 10.14
N GLN A 13 -9.58 -18.37 11.32
CA GLN A 13 -11.03 -18.57 11.45
C GLN A 13 -11.81 -17.33 11.01
N ARG A 14 -11.41 -16.13 11.45
CA ARG A 14 -12.03 -14.86 11.01
C ARG A 14 -11.91 -14.62 9.50
N LYS A 15 -10.77 -14.96 8.89
CA LYS A 15 -10.60 -14.89 7.42
C LYS A 15 -11.67 -15.73 6.71
N LYS A 16 -11.95 -16.96 7.19
CA LYS A 16 -13.00 -17.81 6.60
C LYS A 16 -14.39 -17.20 6.73
N GLU A 17 -14.72 -16.63 7.89
CA GLU A 17 -16.00 -15.97 8.13
C GLU A 17 -16.21 -14.77 7.18
N ILE A 18 -15.17 -13.94 7.00
CA ILE A 18 -15.21 -12.81 6.06
C ILE A 18 -15.47 -13.29 4.63
N VAL A 19 -14.85 -14.39 4.20
CA VAL A 19 -15.08 -14.97 2.87
C VAL A 19 -16.54 -15.35 2.68
N VAL A 20 -17.15 -16.00 3.68
CA VAL A 20 -18.58 -16.36 3.64
C VAL A 20 -19.44 -15.11 3.50
N TYR A 21 -19.20 -14.07 4.31
CA TYR A 21 -19.96 -12.83 4.24
C TYR A 21 -19.83 -12.10 2.91
N ILE A 22 -18.61 -12.04 2.33
CA ILE A 22 -18.39 -11.42 1.01
C ILE A 22 -19.14 -12.20 -0.08
N GLN A 23 -19.11 -13.54 -0.04
CA GLN A 23 -19.82 -14.38 -1.01
C GLN A 23 -21.34 -14.23 -0.90
N GLU A 24 -21.89 -14.15 0.32
CA GLU A 24 -23.31 -13.88 0.52
C GLU A 24 -23.71 -12.50 0.00
N LEU A 25 -22.92 -11.47 0.33
CA LEU A 25 -23.16 -10.10 -0.13
C LEU A 25 -23.14 -10.04 -1.66
N TYR A 26 -22.15 -10.68 -2.30
CA TYR A 26 -22.03 -10.75 -3.76
C TYR A 26 -23.27 -11.39 -4.41
N LYS A 27 -23.76 -12.51 -3.85
CA LYS A 27 -24.98 -13.19 -4.31
C LYS A 27 -26.23 -12.33 -4.12
N LYS A 28 -26.40 -11.74 -2.93
CA LYS A 28 -27.56 -10.92 -2.56
C LYS A 28 -27.62 -9.63 -3.38
N ALA A 29 -26.47 -9.03 -3.70
CA ALA A 29 -26.39 -7.82 -4.51
C ALA A 29 -26.62 -8.06 -6.02
N GLY A 30 -26.68 -9.32 -6.48
CA GLY A 30 -26.89 -9.64 -7.90
C GLY A 30 -25.76 -9.20 -8.83
N ILE A 31 -24.56 -8.97 -8.29
CA ILE A 31 -23.40 -8.47 -9.05
C ILE A 31 -22.88 -9.59 -9.97
N LYS A 32 -22.58 -9.26 -11.23
CA LYS A 32 -21.98 -10.18 -12.21
C LYS A 32 -20.48 -9.97 -12.42
N SER A 33 -19.99 -8.77 -12.11
CA SER A 33 -18.57 -8.40 -12.26
C SER A 33 -17.72 -9.04 -11.16
N LYS A 34 -16.60 -9.64 -11.55
CA LYS A 34 -15.58 -10.15 -10.61
C LYS A 34 -14.47 -9.13 -10.33
N ASN A 35 -14.50 -7.97 -10.99
CA ASN A 35 -13.53 -6.91 -10.74
C ASN A 35 -13.93 -6.16 -9.46
N VAL A 36 -13.00 -6.08 -8.53
CA VAL A 36 -13.20 -5.45 -7.21
C VAL A 36 -12.10 -4.42 -6.99
N VAL A 37 -12.51 -3.27 -6.43
CA VAL A 37 -11.60 -2.29 -5.85
C VAL A 37 -11.75 -2.39 -4.34
N SER A 38 -10.65 -2.59 -3.63
CA SER A 38 -10.63 -2.54 -2.17
C SER A 38 -9.63 -1.50 -1.70
N ALA A 39 -9.77 -1.06 -0.45
CA ALA A 39 -8.86 -0.13 0.17
C ALA A 39 -8.21 -0.80 1.38
N LEU A 40 -6.93 -0.47 1.59
CA LEU A 40 -6.20 -0.87 2.78
C LEU A 40 -6.52 0.11 3.92
N PRO A 41 -6.55 -0.34 5.19
CA PRO A 41 -6.75 0.54 6.33
C PRO A 41 -5.62 1.55 6.46
N SER A 42 -5.94 2.84 6.59
CA SER A 42 -4.94 3.92 6.66
C SER A 42 -3.97 3.76 7.84
N ILE A 43 -4.43 3.21 8.97
CA ILE A 43 -3.60 2.95 10.16
C ILE A 43 -2.46 1.94 9.89
N ALA A 44 -2.62 1.07 8.89
CA ALA A 44 -1.68 0.01 8.57
C ALA A 44 -0.67 0.42 7.48
N ILE A 45 -0.76 1.65 7.00
CA ILE A 45 0.02 2.15 5.86
C ILE A 45 0.75 3.42 6.30
N PHE A 46 1.97 3.60 5.82
CA PHE A 46 2.70 4.84 5.99
C PHE A 46 2.55 5.71 4.74
N SER A 47 2.19 6.99 4.91
CA SER A 47 2.11 7.95 3.81
C SER A 47 2.87 9.23 4.14
N SER A 48 3.66 9.74 3.20
CA SER A 48 4.40 10.99 3.36
C SER A 48 4.51 11.75 2.04
N VAL A 49 4.57 13.08 2.11
CA VAL A 49 4.84 13.93 0.95
C VAL A 49 6.31 14.30 0.95
N ILE A 50 7.01 13.96 -0.13
CA ILE A 50 8.45 14.22 -0.29
C ILE A 50 8.70 15.15 -1.48
N SER A 51 9.80 15.90 -1.42
CA SER A 51 10.30 16.68 -2.55
C SER A 51 11.43 15.93 -3.25
N VAL A 52 11.29 15.76 -4.56
CA VAL A 52 12.29 15.12 -5.44
C VAL A 52 12.69 16.08 -6.57
N PRO A 53 13.92 16.01 -7.09
CA PRO A 53 14.29 16.76 -8.28
C PRO A 53 13.44 16.30 -9.48
N LEU A 54 13.06 17.25 -10.35
CA LEU A 54 12.35 16.95 -11.58
C LEU A 54 13.37 16.44 -12.61
N LEU A 55 13.22 15.19 -13.03
CA LEU A 55 14.10 14.53 -14.01
C LEU A 55 13.29 14.17 -15.27
N LYS A 56 13.90 14.33 -16.45
CA LYS A 56 13.26 13.99 -17.74
C LYS A 56 13.21 12.48 -17.97
N ASN A 57 14.21 11.75 -17.47
CA ASN A 57 14.25 10.30 -17.51
C ASN A 57 13.35 9.72 -16.41
N LYS A 58 12.35 8.93 -16.82
CA LYS A 58 11.38 8.30 -15.90
C LYS A 58 12.06 7.34 -14.91
N ALA A 59 13.02 6.54 -15.36
CA ALA A 59 13.68 5.55 -14.50
C ALA A 59 14.53 6.24 -13.41
N GLU A 60 15.27 7.29 -13.78
CA GLU A 60 16.02 8.09 -12.82
C GLU A 60 15.10 8.83 -11.84
N PHE A 61 13.96 9.31 -12.31
CA PHE A 61 12.95 9.95 -11.45
C PHE A 61 12.37 8.96 -10.42
N GLU A 62 11.99 7.76 -10.86
CA GLU A 62 11.53 6.69 -9.98
C GLU A 62 12.60 6.29 -8.95
N GLN A 63 13.86 6.22 -9.37
CA GLN A 63 14.97 5.91 -8.48
C GLN A 63 15.22 7.04 -7.46
N ALA A 64 15.09 8.30 -7.87
CA ALA A 64 15.17 9.45 -6.97
C ALA A 64 14.05 9.42 -5.92
N ILE A 65 12.81 9.08 -6.32
CA ILE A 65 11.71 8.86 -5.38
C ILE A 65 12.07 7.75 -4.40
N TYR A 66 12.49 6.59 -4.89
CA TYR A 66 12.84 5.45 -4.04
C TYR A 66 13.94 5.78 -3.00
N ILE A 67 15.00 6.47 -3.43
CA ILE A 67 16.09 6.90 -2.54
C ILE A 67 15.60 7.90 -1.48
N GLN A 68 14.77 8.87 -1.86
CA GLN A 68 14.23 9.81 -0.88
C GLN A 68 13.25 9.13 0.08
N SER A 69 12.38 8.25 -0.41
CA SER A 69 11.41 7.49 0.39
C SER A 69 12.07 6.67 1.50
N LYS A 70 13.23 6.04 1.23
CA LYS A 70 13.99 5.29 2.24
C LYS A 70 14.32 6.08 3.51
N LYS A 71 14.40 7.42 3.43
CA LYS A 71 14.70 8.27 4.59
C LYS A 71 13.50 8.50 5.50
N PHE A 72 12.30 8.26 4.99
CA PHE A 72 11.04 8.56 5.69
C PHE A 72 10.27 7.31 6.08
N VAL A 73 10.41 6.22 5.31
CA VAL A 73 9.73 4.96 5.61
C VAL A 73 10.36 4.31 6.84
N PRO A 74 9.59 4.05 7.91
CA PRO A 74 10.13 3.53 9.17
C PRO A 74 10.43 2.02 9.15
N MET A 75 10.22 1.35 8.02
CA MET A 75 10.37 -0.09 7.84
C MET A 75 11.41 -0.40 6.75
N GLU A 76 11.89 -1.64 6.74
CA GLU A 76 12.77 -2.13 5.69
C GLU A 76 12.09 -2.09 4.32
N ILE A 77 12.81 -1.56 3.34
CA ILE A 77 12.28 -1.34 1.99
C ILE A 77 11.89 -2.64 1.28
N SER A 78 12.50 -3.76 1.68
CA SER A 78 12.24 -5.10 1.17
C SER A 78 10.90 -5.66 1.65
N GLU A 79 10.38 -5.17 2.78
CA GLU A 79 9.16 -5.65 3.42
C GLU A 79 7.93 -4.83 3.04
N VAL A 80 8.12 -3.74 2.28
CA VAL A 80 7.06 -2.84 1.86
C VAL A 80 6.88 -2.85 0.34
N ILE A 81 5.65 -2.55 -0.08
CA ILE A 81 5.32 -2.12 -1.43
C ILE A 81 5.25 -0.60 -1.39
N LEU A 82 6.09 0.04 -2.21
CA LEU A 82 6.05 1.47 -2.42
C LEU A 82 5.21 1.81 -3.63
N ASP A 83 4.28 2.73 -3.43
CA ASP A 83 3.57 3.40 -4.52
C ASP A 83 3.73 4.92 -4.37
N TRP A 84 3.62 5.64 -5.48
CA TRP A 84 3.83 7.07 -5.48
C TRP A 84 2.96 7.80 -6.50
N LYS A 85 2.63 9.05 -6.19
CA LYS A 85 1.87 9.93 -7.08
C LYS A 85 2.40 11.36 -7.01
N ILE A 86 2.66 11.94 -8.17
CA ILE A 86 3.04 13.36 -8.25
C ILE A 86 1.84 14.22 -7.88
N LEU A 87 2.02 15.09 -6.88
CA LEU A 87 1.03 16.08 -6.47
C LEU A 87 1.22 17.39 -7.23
N LYS A 88 2.47 17.83 -7.36
CA LYS A 88 2.82 19.10 -7.99
C LYS A 88 4.18 19.02 -8.67
N LYS A 89 4.31 19.69 -9.81
CA LYS A 89 5.58 19.92 -10.51
C LYS A 89 5.88 21.41 -10.52
N ASP A 90 7.06 21.78 -10.07
CA ASP A 90 7.60 23.14 -10.18
C ASP A 90 8.75 23.11 -11.18
N GLN A 91 8.46 23.54 -12.41
CA GLN A 91 9.45 23.60 -13.49
C GLN A 91 10.50 24.70 -13.24
N GLN A 92 10.15 25.78 -12.55
CA GLN A 92 11.08 26.88 -12.28
C GLN A 92 12.14 26.47 -11.25
N LYS A 93 11.72 25.72 -10.22
CA LYS A 93 12.62 25.22 -9.15
C LYS A 93 13.18 23.83 -9.42
N ASN A 94 12.87 23.25 -10.58
CA ASN A 94 13.24 21.88 -10.98
C ASN A 94 12.94 20.82 -9.91
N LYS A 95 11.75 20.90 -9.28
CA LYS A 95 11.32 20.01 -8.19
C LYS A 95 9.91 19.48 -8.42
N ALA A 96 9.63 18.31 -7.88
CA ALA A 96 8.28 17.76 -7.79
C ALA A 96 7.97 17.39 -6.34
N GLU A 97 6.72 17.64 -5.94
CA GLU A 97 6.14 17.11 -4.72
C GLU A 97 5.44 15.80 -5.05
N VAL A 98 5.79 14.75 -4.33
CA VAL A 98 5.32 13.39 -4.57
C VAL A 98 4.75 12.82 -3.28
N LEU A 99 3.50 12.35 -3.33
CA LEU A 99 2.93 11.51 -2.29
C LEU A 99 3.52 10.11 -2.43
N VAL A 100 4.11 9.61 -1.36
CA VAL A 100 4.63 8.25 -1.27
C VAL A 100 3.79 7.49 -0.26
N ILE A 101 3.43 6.27 -0.64
CA ILE A 101 2.72 5.31 0.19
C ILE A 101 3.59 4.07 0.34
N ALA A 102 3.83 3.64 1.58
CA ALA A 102 4.53 2.42 1.93
C ALA A 102 3.56 1.47 2.65
N SER A 103 3.17 0.40 1.96
CA SER A 103 2.27 -0.63 2.49
C SER A 103 3.07 -1.91 2.82
N PRO A 104 2.94 -2.47 4.03
CA PRO A 104 3.55 -3.76 4.36
C PRO A 104 3.11 -4.88 3.41
N LYS A 105 4.04 -5.71 2.93
CA LYS A 105 3.74 -6.82 2.01
C LYS A 105 2.85 -7.88 2.62
N ASN A 106 3.01 -8.17 3.91
CA ASN A 106 2.18 -9.13 4.63
C ASN A 106 0.70 -8.74 4.58
N LEU A 107 0.37 -7.45 4.61
CA LEU A 107 -1.01 -6.98 4.54
C LEU A 107 -1.69 -7.28 3.19
N ILE A 108 -0.91 -7.44 2.12
CA ILE A 108 -1.41 -7.62 0.75
C ILE A 108 -1.37 -9.09 0.31
N TYR A 109 -0.35 -9.84 0.74
CA TYR A 109 -0.09 -11.21 0.27
C TYR A 109 -0.37 -12.33 1.30
N ASP A 110 -0.83 -12.03 2.53
CA ASP A 110 -1.17 -13.05 3.57
C ASP A 110 -2.50 -13.80 3.35
#